data_AF-A0A431K3E4-F1
#
_entry.id   AF-A0A431K3E4-F1
#
_cell.length_a   1.000
_cell.length_b   1.000
_cell.length_c   1.000
_cell.angle_alpha   90.00
_cell.angle_beta   90.00
_cell.angle_gamma   90.00
#
_symmetry.space_group_name_H-M   'P 1'
#
loop_
_entity.id
_entity.type
_entity.pdbx_description
1 polymer ?
#
loop_
_entity_poly.entity_id
_entity_poly.type
_entity_poly.pdbx_seq_one_letter_code
_entity_poly.pdbx_strand_id
1 'polypeptide(L)'
;MAYTLTIARSSGPIPLSEWTSAASRIAHARIQTGNIEIVNPSTEERIRLMCGAGDLEVLTEHGWRAAIRFSHGAGTFNATDEIDSPSNPVRQVARALAKELDAVITGEEGEEYVW
;
A
#
# COMPACT_ATOMS: atom_id res chain seq x y z
N MET A 1 1.41 15.52 -9.95
CA MET A 1 -0.05 15.20 -9.84
C MET A 1 -0.10 13.81 -9.24
N ALA A 2 -0.71 13.63 -8.07
CA ALA A 2 -0.82 12.31 -7.48
C ALA A 2 -1.96 11.55 -8.16
N TYR A 3 -1.65 10.42 -8.79
CA TYR A 3 -2.63 9.49 -9.33
C TYR A 3 -2.60 8.19 -8.52
N THR A 4 -3.69 7.44 -8.55
CA THR A 4 -3.80 6.21 -7.76
C THR A 4 -3.32 5.02 -8.59
N LEU A 5 -2.55 4.14 -7.95
CA LEU A 5 -2.14 2.86 -8.50
C LEU A 5 -2.79 1.72 -7.73
N THR A 6 -3.18 0.68 -8.44
CA THR A 6 -3.91 -0.48 -7.92
C THR A 6 -3.14 -1.77 -8.20
N ILE A 7 -2.94 -2.58 -7.17
CA ILE A 7 -2.40 -3.94 -7.21
C ILE A 7 -3.59 -4.91 -7.17
N ALA A 8 -3.87 -5.56 -8.30
CA ALA A 8 -4.99 -6.48 -8.43
C ALA A 8 -4.63 -7.70 -9.28
N ARG A 9 -5.24 -8.85 -8.99
CA ARG A 9 -5.07 -10.07 -9.76
C ARG A 9 -6.12 -10.15 -10.87
N SER A 10 -5.72 -10.56 -12.06
CA SER A 10 -6.64 -10.71 -13.21
C SER A 10 -7.67 -11.82 -13.00
N SER A 11 -7.37 -12.81 -12.14
CA SER A 11 -8.25 -13.95 -11.87
C SER A 11 -9.27 -13.74 -10.74
N GLY A 12 -9.31 -12.55 -10.11
CA GLY A 12 -10.27 -12.23 -9.05
C GLY A 12 -9.69 -11.50 -7.84
N PRO A 13 -10.51 -11.24 -6.80
CA PRO A 13 -10.07 -10.50 -5.61
C PRO A 13 -9.04 -11.29 -4.81
N ILE A 14 -8.02 -10.60 -4.31
CA ILE A 14 -6.97 -11.17 -3.44
C ILE A 14 -7.56 -11.35 -2.04
N PRO A 15 -7.55 -12.57 -1.45
CA PRO A 15 -7.97 -12.78 -0.07
C PRO A 15 -7.05 -12.04 0.91
N LEU A 16 -7.62 -11.50 2.00
CA LEU A 16 -6.85 -10.80 3.03
C LEU A 16 -5.74 -11.66 3.65
N SER A 17 -5.99 -12.96 3.86
CA SER A 17 -4.98 -13.89 4.39
C SER A 17 -3.81 -14.07 3.43
N GLU A 18 -4.09 -14.11 2.13
CA GLU A 18 -3.07 -14.23 1.09
C GLU A 18 -2.25 -12.93 0.98
N TRP A 19 -2.94 -11.79 0.95
CA TRP A 19 -2.33 -10.46 0.98
C TRP A 19 -1.38 -10.29 2.17
N THR A 20 -1.85 -10.59 3.38
CA THR A 20 -1.03 -10.42 4.59
C THR A 20 0.14 -11.41 4.65
N SER A 21 -0.04 -12.63 4.14
CA SER A 21 1.05 -13.60 4.01
C SER A 21 2.12 -13.12 3.04
N ALA A 22 1.74 -12.62 1.86
CA ALA A 22 2.68 -12.05 0.89
C ALA A 22 3.42 -10.84 1.47
N ALA A 23 2.70 -9.90 2.10
CA ALA A 23 3.29 -8.73 2.72
C ALA A 23 4.31 -9.09 3.81
N SER A 24 4.06 -10.13 4.61
CA SER A 24 4.98 -10.59 5.67
C SER A 24 6.33 -11.11 5.17
N ARG A 25 6.41 -11.49 3.87
CA ARG A 25 7.65 -11.98 3.24
C ARG A 25 8.52 -10.85 2.70
N ILE A 26 7.99 -9.62 2.64
CA ILE A 26 8.67 -8.46 2.06
C ILE A 26 9.31 -7.66 3.20
N ALA A 27 10.64 -7.65 3.28
CA ALA A 27 11.38 -7.05 4.39
C ALA A 27 11.07 -5.56 4.64
N HIS A 28 10.70 -4.83 3.58
CA HIS A 28 10.40 -3.39 3.64
C HIS A 28 8.90 -3.09 3.75
N ALA A 29 8.07 -4.10 3.95
CA ALA A 29 6.63 -3.98 4.17
C ALA A 29 6.25 -4.58 5.51
N ARG A 30 5.27 -3.99 6.19
CA ARG A 30 4.63 -4.60 7.35
C ARG A 30 3.16 -4.28 7.38
N ILE A 31 2.37 -5.16 7.99
CA ILE A 31 0.97 -4.87 8.27
C ILE A 31 0.92 -3.70 9.26
N GLN A 32 0.16 -2.68 8.90
CA GLN A 32 -0.12 -1.58 9.79
C GLN A 32 -0.89 -2.11 11.00
N THR A 33 -0.33 -1.89 12.19
CA THR A 33 -0.93 -2.34 13.44
C THR A 33 -1.17 -1.13 14.34
N GLY A 34 -2.41 -0.96 14.77
CA GLY A 34 -2.82 0.15 15.65
C GLY A 34 -3.77 1.13 14.99
N ASN A 35 -4.49 1.88 15.82
CA ASN A 35 -5.30 3.01 15.37
C ASN A 35 -4.39 4.24 15.25
N ILE A 36 -4.49 5.00 14.17
CA ILE A 36 -3.86 6.32 14.12
C ILE A 36 -4.76 7.26 14.92
N GLU A 37 -4.27 7.78 16.04
CA GLU A 37 -4.89 8.91 16.75
C GLU A 37 -4.29 10.20 16.22
N ILE A 38 -5.07 10.96 15.47
CA ILE A 38 -4.75 12.34 15.11
C ILE A 38 -5.44 13.23 16.15
N VAL A 39 -4.65 14.00 16.90
CA VAL A 39 -5.18 15.02 17.80
C VAL A 39 -5.17 16.34 17.05
N ASN A 40 -6.33 16.98 16.91
CA ASN A 40 -6.39 18.35 16.43
C ASN A 40 -5.85 19.28 17.55
N PRO A 41 -4.72 19.98 17.35
CA PRO A 41 -4.12 20.80 18.41
C PRO A 41 -4.96 22.03 18.77
N SER A 42 -5.91 22.44 17.92
CA SER A 42 -6.75 23.61 18.14
C SER A 42 -8.08 23.28 18.82
N THR A 43 -8.58 22.05 18.66
CA THR A 43 -9.89 21.63 19.22
C THR A 43 -9.78 20.52 20.26
N GLU A 44 -8.59 19.97 20.47
CA GLU A 44 -8.31 18.76 21.26
C GLU A 44 -9.09 17.50 20.80
N GLU A 45 -9.77 17.57 19.65
CA GLU A 45 -10.49 16.43 19.10
C GLU A 45 -9.53 15.32 18.71
N ARG A 46 -9.84 14.10 19.16
CA ARG A 46 -9.09 12.89 18.83
C ARG A 46 -9.80 12.15 17.71
N ILE A 47 -9.26 12.24 16.50
CA ILE A 47 -9.70 11.46 15.35
C ILE A 47 -8.97 10.13 15.38
N ARG A 48 -9.70 9.04 15.67
CA ARG A 48 -9.19 7.68 15.52
C ARG A 48 -9.47 7.19 14.12
N LEU A 49 -8.43 7.07 13.30
CA LEU A 49 -8.51 6.34 12.05
C LEU A 49 -8.23 4.87 12.36
N MET A 50 -9.24 4.03 12.21
CA MET A 50 -9.04 2.58 12.22
C MET A 50 -8.32 2.20 10.93
N CYS A 51 -7.11 1.69 11.06
CA CYS A 51 -6.39 1.11 9.94
C CYS A 51 -7.18 -0.07 9.40
N GLY A 52 -7.31 -0.14 8.07
CA GLY A 52 -7.97 -1.25 7.40
C GLY A 52 -7.23 -2.55 7.66
N ALA A 53 -7.97 -3.64 7.79
CA ALA A 53 -7.36 -4.96 7.88
C ALA A 53 -6.57 -5.21 6.59
N GLY A 54 -5.24 -5.30 6.69
CA GLY A 54 -4.34 -5.50 5.55
C GLY A 54 -3.65 -4.24 5.03
N ASP A 55 -3.92 -3.05 5.59
CA ASP A 55 -3.15 -1.85 5.25
C ASP A 55 -1.67 -2.06 5.55
N LEU A 56 -0.80 -1.53 4.70
CA LEU A 56 0.64 -1.73 4.78
C LEU A 56 1.38 -0.42 5.02
N GLU A 57 2.35 -0.52 5.92
CA GLU A 57 3.40 0.47 6.05
C GLU A 57 4.63 0.01 5.28
N VAL A 58 5.28 0.97 4.62
CA VAL A 58 6.53 0.77 3.91
C VAL A 58 7.65 1.46 4.66
N LEU A 59 8.80 0.79 4.78
CA LEU A 59 9.99 1.36 5.40
C LEU A 59 10.64 2.36 4.43
N THR A 60 10.66 3.63 4.83
CA THR A 60 11.35 4.71 4.13
C THR A 60 12.57 5.18 4.93
N GLU A 61 13.36 6.09 4.36
CA GLU A 61 14.46 6.76 5.09
C GLU A 61 13.99 7.53 6.33
N HIS A 62 12.71 7.92 6.37
CA HIS A 62 12.07 8.59 7.50
C HIS A 62 11.32 7.62 8.43
N GLY A 63 11.52 6.31 8.27
CA GLY A 63 10.84 5.27 9.03
C GLY A 63 9.62 4.67 8.32
N TRP A 64 8.81 3.94 9.09
CA TRP A 64 7.61 3.28 8.59
C TRP A 64 6.51 4.31 8.29
N ARG A 65 5.97 4.27 7.08
CA ARG A 65 4.87 5.15 6.65
C ARG A 65 3.76 4.34 6.00
N ALA A 66 2.51 4.66 6.33
CA ALA A 66 1.36 4.12 5.64
C ALA A 66 1.46 4.46 4.14
N ALA A 67 1.41 3.43 3.30
CA ALA A 67 1.68 3.58 1.87
C ALA A 67 0.69 2.84 0.99
N ILE A 68 0.28 1.63 1.38
CA ILE A 68 -0.63 0.81 0.57
C ILE A 68 -1.86 0.47 1.42
N ARG A 69 -3.03 0.86 0.91
CA ARG A 69 -4.31 0.55 1.52
C ARG A 69 -4.86 -0.74 0.93
N PHE A 70 -5.35 -1.65 1.74
CA PHE A 70 -6.01 -2.86 1.24
C PHE A 70 -7.51 -2.73 1.37
N SER A 71 -8.22 -2.87 0.25
CA SER A 71 -9.68 -2.84 0.23
C SER A 71 -10.23 -3.64 -0.94
N HIS A 72 -11.38 -4.28 -0.73
CA HIS A 72 -12.09 -5.02 -1.79
C HIS A 72 -11.24 -6.05 -2.55
N GLY A 73 -10.21 -6.63 -1.92
CA GLY A 73 -9.33 -7.61 -2.54
C GLY A 73 -8.25 -7.03 -3.46
N ALA A 74 -7.96 -5.73 -3.34
CA ALA A 74 -6.89 -5.06 -4.05
C ALA A 74 -6.11 -4.13 -3.11
N GLY A 75 -4.84 -3.90 -3.44
CA GLY A 75 -4.02 -2.87 -2.80
C GLY A 75 -4.07 -1.57 -3.59
N THR A 76 -4.26 -0.42 -2.95
CA THR A 76 -4.20 0.89 -3.61
C THR A 76 -3.16 1.78 -2.95
N PHE A 77 -2.44 2.56 -3.74
CA PHE A 77 -1.44 3.51 -3.24
C PHE A 77 -1.33 4.71 -4.16
N ASN A 78 -0.90 5.84 -3.61
CA ASN A 78 -0.71 7.05 -4.40
C ASN A 78 0.68 7.03 -5.06
N ALA A 79 0.71 7.22 -6.37
CA ALA A 79 1.92 7.57 -7.09
C ALA A 79 2.41 8.94 -6.61
N THR A 80 3.56 8.94 -5.93
CA THR A 80 4.31 10.17 -5.65
C THR A 80 5.13 10.56 -6.88
N ASP A 81 5.60 11.80 -6.95
CA ASP A 81 6.38 12.28 -8.10
C ASP A 81 7.66 11.44 -8.35
N GLU A 82 8.12 10.68 -7.36
CA GLU A 82 9.28 9.79 -7.45
C GLU A 82 8.92 8.32 -7.68
N ILE A 83 7.66 7.97 -7.95
CA ILE A 83 7.24 6.57 -8.05
C ILE A 83 7.95 5.82 -9.19
N ASP A 84 8.30 6.53 -10.27
CA ASP A 84 9.04 6.00 -11.40
C ASP A 84 10.52 5.74 -11.08
N SER A 85 11.01 6.20 -9.94
CA SER A 85 12.36 5.87 -9.49
C SER A 85 12.44 4.41 -9.02
N PRO A 86 13.39 3.60 -9.52
CA PRO A 86 13.59 2.23 -9.04
C PRO A 86 14.01 2.16 -7.56
N SER A 87 14.49 3.27 -7.00
CA SER A 87 14.85 3.38 -5.58
C SER A 87 13.67 3.73 -4.68
N ASN A 88 12.49 4.03 -5.24
CA ASN A 88 11.32 4.37 -4.45
C ASN A 88 10.87 3.15 -3.60
N PRO A 89 10.85 3.26 -2.27
CA PRO A 89 10.50 2.12 -1.41
C PRO A 89 9.10 1.58 -1.67
N VAL A 90 8.13 2.46 -1.97
CA VAL A 90 6.75 2.06 -2.25
C VAL A 90 6.68 1.28 -3.55
N ARG A 91 7.38 1.72 -4.60
CA ARG A 91 7.48 0.95 -5.86
C ARG A 91 8.10 -0.42 -5.64
N GLN A 92 9.18 -0.51 -4.86
CA GLN A 92 9.86 -1.79 -4.61
C GLN A 92 8.92 -2.78 -3.89
N VAL A 93 8.18 -2.30 -2.90
CA VAL A 93 7.18 -3.11 -2.18
C VAL A 93 6.01 -3.47 -3.08
N ALA A 94 5.46 -2.51 -3.84
CA ALA A 94 4.34 -2.76 -4.76
C ALA A 94 4.70 -3.82 -5.81
N ARG A 95 5.90 -3.72 -6.40
CA ARG A 95 6.43 -4.73 -7.32
C ARG A 95 6.58 -6.09 -6.66
N ALA A 96 7.16 -6.14 -5.46
CA ALA A 96 7.36 -7.40 -4.75
C ALA A 96 6.02 -8.06 -4.41
N LEU A 97 5.02 -7.27 -3.98
CA LEU A 97 3.65 -7.75 -3.76
C LEU A 97 3.02 -8.28 -5.04
N ALA A 98 3.09 -7.51 -6.13
CA ALA A 98 2.56 -7.93 -7.42
C ALA A 98 3.15 -9.27 -7.87
N LYS A 99 4.48 -9.44 -7.72
CA LYS A 99 5.15 -10.70 -8.03
C LYS A 99 4.75 -11.86 -7.12
N GLU A 100 4.69 -11.67 -5.80
CA GLU A 100 4.31 -12.72 -4.86
C GLU A 100 2.84 -13.16 -5.02
N LEU A 101 1.98 -12.23 -5.44
CA LEU A 101 0.54 -12.45 -5.58
C LEU A 101 0.11 -12.78 -7.02
N ASP A 102 1.05 -12.89 -7.97
CA ASP A 102 0.74 -13.03 -9.40
C ASP A 102 -0.29 -11.98 -9.86
N ALA A 103 -0.08 -10.75 -9.43
CA ALA A 103 -0.94 -9.60 -9.64
C ALA A 103 -0.28 -8.56 -10.54
N VAL A 104 -1.09 -7.65 -11.07
CA VAL A 104 -0.64 -6.54 -11.93
C VAL A 104 -0.83 -5.21 -11.21
N ILE A 105 0.02 -4.24 -11.55
CA ILE A 105 -0.10 -2.86 -11.08
C ILE A 105 -0.74 -2.07 -12.22
N THR A 106 -1.87 -1.43 -11.94
CA THR A 106 -2.65 -0.66 -12.92
C THR A 106 -2.87 0.76 -12.41
N GLY A 107 -2.80 1.75 -13.29
CA GLY A 107 -3.20 3.11 -12.98
C GLY A 107 -4.69 3.36 -13.17
N GLU A 108 -5.12 4.57 -12.84
CA GLU A 108 -6.53 4.99 -12.94
C GLU A 108 -7.06 4.99 -14.38
N GLU A 109 -6.19 5.15 -15.38
CA GLU A 109 -6.56 5.07 -16.79
C GLU A 109 -6.45 3.65 -17.36
N GLY A 110 -6.16 2.66 -16.50
CA GLY A 110 -6.01 1.25 -16.88
C GLY A 110 -4.64 0.92 -17.47
N GLU A 111 -3.67 1.82 -17.37
CA GLU A 111 -2.31 1.58 -17.83
C GLU A 111 -1.58 0.60 -16.90
N GLU A 112 -0.97 -0.43 -17.49
CA GLU A 112 -0.24 -1.46 -16.74
C GLU A 112 1.22 -1.06 -16.51
N TYR A 113 1.67 -1.15 -15.26
CA TYR A 113 3.04 -0.85 -14.85
C TYR A 113 3.82 -2.16 -14.65
N VAL A 114 4.73 -2.44 -15.58
CA VAL A 114 5.64 -3.59 -15.50
C VAL A 114 6.97 -3.13 -14.88
N TRP A 115 7.11 -3.28 -13.57
CA TRP A 115 8.31 -2.89 -12.81
C TRP A 115 9.11 -4.08 -12.30
#